data_AF-A0A3C1C9S6-F1
#
_entry.id   AF-A0A3C1C9S6-F1
#
_cell.length_a   1.000
_cell.length_b   1.000
_cell.length_c   1.000
_cell.angle_alpha   90.00
_cell.angle_beta   90.00
_cell.angle_gamma   90.00
#
_symmetry.space_group_name_H-M   'P 1'
#
loop_
_entity.id
_entity.type
_entity.pdbx_description
1 polymer ?
#
loop_
_entity_poly.entity_id
_entity_poly.type
_entity_poly.pdbx_seq_one_letter_code
_entity_poly.pdbx_strand_id
1 'polypeptide(L)' 'NLLGIPSEGFGFSNNKLGIAGPPSFQRASFEIKKADTKIVIKLRN' A
#
# COMPACT_ATOMS: atom_id res chain seq x y z
N ASN A 1 8.80 7.88 17.46
CA ASN A 1 7.83 7.22 16.56
C ASN A 1 7.42 5.88 17.16
N LEU A 2 6.14 5.54 17.14
CA LEU A 2 5.66 4.19 17.49
C LEU A 2 6.32 3.21 16.49
N LEU A 3 7.40 2.57 16.92
CA LEU A 3 8.28 1.62 16.22
C LEU A 3 8.02 1.47 14.70
N GLY A 4 8.76 2.24 13.90
CA GLY A 4 8.84 2.04 12.44
C GLY A 4 7.68 2.60 11.61
N ILE A 5 6.65 3.20 12.21
CA ILE A 5 5.60 3.89 11.44
C ILE A 5 6.11 5.27 10.97
N PRO A 6 6.02 5.59 9.67
CA PRO A 6 6.37 6.90 9.14
C PRO A 6 5.58 8.01 9.83
N SER A 7 6.23 9.13 10.13
CA SER A 7 5.57 10.35 10.61
C SER A 7 4.86 11.13 9.49
N GLU A 8 5.09 10.73 8.24
CA GLU A 8 4.49 11.29 7.03
C GLU A 8 3.43 10.33 6.48
N GLY A 9 2.58 10.81 5.57
CA GLY A 9 1.54 9.98 4.97
C GLY A 9 2.10 8.81 4.16
N PHE A 10 1.67 7.58 4.45
CA PHE A 10 2.12 6.38 3.75
C PHE A 10 0.95 5.52 3.25
N GLY A 11 1.19 4.75 2.20
CA GLY A 11 0.19 3.85 1.63
C GLY A 11 0.85 2.73 0.82
N PHE A 12 0.13 1.62 0.62
CA PHE A 12 0.60 0.50 -0.18
C PHE A 12 -0.33 0.27 -1.38
N SER A 13 0.22 -0.38 -2.40
CA SER A 13 -0.51 -0.88 -3.55
C SER A 13 -1.75 -1.70 -3.16
N ASN A 14 -2.80 -1.66 -3.99
CA ASN A 14 -4.12 -2.23 -3.70
C ASN A 14 -4.76 -1.69 -2.39
N ASN A 15 -4.26 -0.57 -1.86
CA ASN A 15 -4.73 0.06 -0.62
C ASN A 15 -4.80 -0.90 0.57
N LYS A 16 -3.88 -1.89 0.64
CA LYS A 16 -3.83 -2.84 1.75
C LYS A 16 -2.94 -2.31 2.87
N LEU A 17 -3.41 -2.49 4.09
CA LEU A 17 -2.64 -2.26 5.30
C LEU A 17 -2.47 -3.60 6.03
N GLY A 18 -1.30 -3.84 6.61
CA GLY A 18 -1.11 -4.92 7.56
C GLY A 18 -1.66 -4.54 8.93
N ILE A 19 -2.01 -5.54 9.74
CA ILE A 19 -2.42 -5.34 11.15
C ILE A 19 -1.17 -5.15 12.02
N ALA A 20 -0.10 -5.86 11.69
CA ALA A 20 1.24 -5.70 12.27
C ALA A 20 2.25 -5.60 11.12
N GLY A 21 2.80 -4.42 10.91
CA GLY A 21 3.75 -4.15 9.82
C GLY A 21 3.11 -4.02 8.42
N PRO A 22 3.92 -4.05 7.35
CA PRO A 22 3.46 -3.91 5.97
C PRO A 22 2.63 -5.14 5.51
N PRO A 23 1.74 -4.98 4.51
CA PRO A 23 1.04 -6.11 3.90
C PRO A 23 2.01 -7.05 3.17
N SER A 24 1.64 -8.32 2.99
CA SER A 24 2.40 -9.24 2.14
C SER A 24 2.38 -8.80 0.68
N PHE A 25 3.40 -9.22 -0.08
CA PHE A 25 3.48 -8.92 -1.51
C PHE A 25 2.21 -9.31 -2.26
N GLN A 26 1.68 -10.52 -2.04
CA GLN A 26 0.46 -10.98 -2.69
C GLN A 26 -0.76 -10.09 -2.40
N ARG A 27 -0.84 -9.49 -1.20
CA ARG A 27 -1.94 -8.58 -0.87
C ARG A 27 -1.77 -7.21 -1.50
N ALA A 28 -0.52 -6.74 -1.61
CA ALA A 28 -0.20 -5.46 -2.22
C ALA A 28 -0.09 -5.51 -3.75
N SER A 29 0.13 -6.67 -4.36
CA SER A 29 0.31 -6.80 -5.79
C SER A 29 -1.02 -6.67 -6.55
N PHE A 30 -0.91 -6.24 -7.80
CA PHE A 30 -1.99 -6.22 -8.78
C PHE A 30 -1.43 -6.54 -10.16
N GLU A 31 -2.27 -7.10 -11.01
CA GLU A 31 -1.92 -7.41 -12.40
C GLU A 31 -2.19 -6.20 -13.30
N ILE A 32 -1.23 -5.84 -14.14
CA ILE A 32 -1.42 -4.85 -15.20
C ILE A 32 -1.98 -5.57 -16.42
N LYS A 33 -3.29 -5.44 -16.66
CA LYS A 33 -3.96 -6.22 -17.70
C LYS A 33 -3.79 -5.63 -19.10
N LYS A 34 -3.74 -4.30 -19.26
CA LYS A 34 -3.48 -3.55 -20.52
C LYS A 34 -2.99 -2.10 -20.24
N ALA A 35 -2.65 -1.35 -21.29
CA ALA A 35 -2.03 -0.02 -21.26
C ALA A 35 -2.77 1.03 -20.40
N ASP A 36 -4.09 0.91 -20.19
CA ASP A 36 -4.89 1.89 -19.43
C ASP A 36 -5.12 1.52 -17.96
N THR A 37 -4.18 0.78 -17.34
CA THR A 37 -4.35 0.36 -15.95
C THR A 37 -4.19 1.56 -14.99
N LYS A 38 -5.31 2.05 -14.46
CA LYS A 38 -5.32 3.12 -13.45
C LYS A 38 -4.98 2.59 -12.06
N ILE A 39 -3.92 3.11 -11.46
CA ILE A 39 -3.47 2.78 -10.11
C ILE A 39 -3.83 3.93 -9.16
N VAL A 40 -4.50 3.62 -8.05
CA VAL A 40 -4.85 4.61 -7.00
C VAL A 40 -4.36 4.11 -5.65
N ILE A 41 -3.50 4.91 -5.01
CA ILE A 41 -2.95 4.66 -3.68
C ILE A 41 -3.48 5.73 -2.72
N LYS A 42 -4.03 5.30 -1.60
CA LYS A 42 -4.51 6.14 -0.49
C LYS A 42 -3.41 6.24 0.56
N LEU A 43 -3.03 7.46 0.89
CA LEU A 43 -2.12 7.73 1.99
C LEU A 43 -2.91 7.74 3.31
N ARG A 44 -2.31 7.17 4.34
CA ARG A 44 -2.76 7.22 5.72
C ARG A 44 -1.81 8.10 6.50
N ASN A 45 -2.38 9.00 7.29
CA ASN A 45 -1.69 9.85 8.25
C ASN A 45 -2.09 9.44 9.68
#